data_AF-A0A925LG92-F1
#
_entry.id   AF-A0A925LG92-F1
#
_cell.length_a   1.000
_cell.length_b   1.000
_cell.length_c   1.000
_cell.angle_alpha   90.00
_cell.angle_beta   90.00
_cell.angle_gamma   90.00
#
_symmetry.space_group_name_H-M   'P 1'
#
loop_
_entity.id
_entity.type
_entity.pdbx_description
1 polymer ?
#
loop_
_entity_poly.entity_id
_entity_poly.type
_entity_poly.pdbx_seq_one_letter_code
_entity_poly.pdbx_strand_id
1 'polypeptide(L)'
;TVVDDYFKGSALTAYEQIAKECRKYGLFLCLATQMPRDIPIGTLSQMGTFVVHRLINSYDKEAIAHACSSATDNILNFLPVLGEGEAILTGVDFPMDITIKIGEPSLKPESGTPQFKRQ
;
A
#
# COMPACT_ATOMS: atom_id res chain seq x y z
N THR A 1 -14.24 23.41 -34.12
CA THR A 1 -14.06 22.01 -33.68
C THR A 1 -14.41 21.95 -32.23
N VAL A 2 -15.51 21.27 -31.87
CA VAL A 2 -15.86 21.03 -30.47
C VAL A 2 -14.75 20.16 -29.91
N VAL A 3 -13.91 20.74 -29.05
CA VAL A 3 -12.86 19.99 -28.36
C VAL A 3 -13.56 19.33 -27.18
N ASP A 4 -13.73 18.02 -27.29
CA ASP A 4 -14.34 17.19 -26.27
C ASP A 4 -13.40 17.14 -25.06
N ASP A 5 -13.64 17.97 -24.04
CA ASP A 5 -12.83 18.05 -22.81
C ASP A 5 -12.85 16.74 -21.99
N TYR A 6 -13.67 15.76 -22.38
CA TYR A 6 -13.67 14.40 -21.82
C TYR A 6 -12.49 13.53 -22.29
N PHE A 7 -11.80 13.92 -23.37
CA PHE A 7 -10.70 13.15 -23.97
C PHE A 7 -9.31 13.75 -23.75
N LYS A 8 -9.13 14.64 -22.77
CA LYS A 8 -7.80 14.74 -22.13
C LYS A 8 -7.64 13.55 -21.20
N GLY A 9 -7.33 12.39 -21.79
CA GLY A 9 -6.83 11.25 -21.04
C GLY A 9 -5.66 11.73 -20.20
N SER A 10 -5.89 11.92 -18.90
CA SER A 10 -4.85 12.37 -17.97
C SER A 10 -3.68 11.43 -18.16
N ALA A 11 -2.54 11.97 -18.59
CA ALA A 11 -1.34 11.17 -18.73
C ALA A 11 -1.10 10.47 -17.38
N LEU A 12 -1.02 9.14 -17.41
CA LEU A 12 -0.76 8.37 -16.21
C LEU A 12 0.53 8.91 -15.57
N THR A 13 0.50 9.09 -14.26
CA THR A 13 1.71 9.41 -13.52
C THR A 13 2.75 8.29 -13.72
N ALA A 14 4.03 8.60 -13.56
CA ALA A 14 5.09 7.60 -13.71
C ALA A 14 4.83 6.35 -12.82
N TYR A 15 4.29 6.56 -11.62
CA TYR A 15 3.90 5.47 -10.71
C TYR A 15 2.82 4.55 -11.28
N GLU A 16 1.77 5.12 -11.87
CA GLU A 16 0.68 4.35 -12.48
C GLU A 16 1.15 3.59 -13.72
N GLN A 17 2.03 4.19 -14.52
CA GLN A 17 2.65 3.52 -15.67
C GLN A 17 3.49 2.32 -15.23
N ILE A 18 4.38 2.52 -14.25
CA ILE A 18 5.22 1.45 -13.72
C ILE A 18 4.33 0.33 -13.16
N ALA A 19 3.33 0.66 -12.35
CA ALA A 19 2.44 -0.33 -11.74
C ALA A 19 1.68 -1.18 -12.77
N LYS A 20 1.23 -0.59 -13.88
CA LYS A 20 0.51 -1.31 -14.96
C LYS A 20 1.42 -2.13 -15.87
N GLU A 21 2.65 -1.68 -16.11
CA GLU A 21 3.55 -2.28 -17.09
C GLU A 21 4.57 -3.25 -16.48
N CYS A 22 4.84 -3.16 -15.17
CA CYS A 22 5.81 -3.97 -14.42
C CYS A 22 5.79 -5.47 -14.80
N ARG A 23 4.58 -6.06 -14.87
CA ARG A 23 4.39 -7.48 -15.20
C ARG A 23 4.86 -7.84 -16.61
N LYS A 24 4.74 -6.94 -17.58
CA LYS A 24 5.18 -7.20 -18.97
C LYS A 24 6.69 -7.37 -19.07
N TYR A 25 7.44 -6.74 -18.16
CA TYR A 25 8.89 -6.78 -18.11
C TYR A 25 9.43 -7.78 -17.08
N GLY A 26 8.57 -8.58 -16.43
CA GLY A 26 9.00 -9.53 -15.40
C GLY A 26 9.60 -8.86 -14.15
N LEU A 27 9.25 -7.60 -13.89
CA LEU A 27 9.72 -6.86 -12.73
C LEU A 27 8.83 -7.13 -11.51
N PHE A 28 9.40 -6.91 -10.31
CA PHE A 28 8.66 -6.90 -9.06
C PHE A 28 8.60 -5.48 -8.51
N LEU A 29 7.40 -4.99 -8.21
CA LEU A 29 7.18 -3.68 -7.61
C LEU A 29 6.77 -3.87 -6.14
N CYS A 30 7.54 -3.25 -5.24
CA CYS A 30 7.23 -3.16 -3.82
C CYS A 30 6.99 -1.70 -3.45
N LEU A 31 5.84 -1.42 -2.84
CA LEU A 31 5.49 -0.10 -2.32
C LEU A 31 5.40 -0.19 -0.79
N ALA A 32 6.09 0.71 -0.10
CA ALA A 32 6.03 0.84 1.35
C ALA A 32 5.68 2.28 1.72
N THR A 33 4.61 2.47 2.48
CA THR A 33 4.11 3.78 2.91
C THR A 33 3.44 3.70 4.28
N GLN A 34 3.47 4.80 5.02
CA GLN A 34 2.70 4.98 6.27
C GLN A 34 1.33 5.61 6.02
N MET A 35 1.11 6.20 4.84
CA MET A 35 -0.13 6.89 4.45
C MET A 35 -0.63 6.32 3.12
N PRO A 36 -1.31 5.16 3.13
CA PRO A 36 -1.81 4.53 1.91
C PRO A 36 -2.79 5.43 1.13
N ARG A 37 -3.55 6.30 1.80
CA ARG A 37 -4.49 7.24 1.14
C ARG A 37 -3.82 8.22 0.16
N ASP A 38 -2.53 8.49 0.32
CA ASP A 38 -1.80 9.41 -0.54
C ASP A 38 -1.34 8.75 -1.85
N ILE A 39 -1.42 7.41 -1.94
CA ILE A 39 -1.08 6.68 -3.15
C ILE A 39 -2.29 6.65 -4.08
N PRO A 40 -2.11 6.97 -5.38
CA PRO A 40 -3.20 6.87 -6.35
C PRO A 40 -3.84 5.49 -6.33
N ILE A 41 -5.17 5.46 -6.23
CA ILE A 41 -5.92 4.19 -6.17
C ILE A 41 -5.62 3.29 -7.37
N GLY A 42 -5.44 3.88 -8.56
CA GLY A 42 -5.07 3.15 -9.77
C GLY A 42 -3.74 2.41 -9.67
N THR A 43 -2.81 2.88 -8.84
CA THR A 43 -1.54 2.23 -8.52
C THR A 43 -1.72 1.15 -7.47
N LEU A 44 -2.41 1.44 -6.36
CA LEU A 44 -2.65 0.47 -5.29
C LEU A 44 -3.44 -0.75 -5.78
N SER A 45 -4.45 -0.55 -6.63
CA SER A 45 -5.25 -1.65 -7.20
C SER A 45 -4.46 -2.56 -8.15
N GLN A 46 -3.23 -2.23 -8.52
CA GLN A 46 -2.35 -3.16 -9.26
C GLN A 46 -1.54 -4.07 -8.33
N MET A 47 -1.55 -3.82 -7.01
CA MET A 47 -0.78 -4.62 -6.06
C MET A 47 -1.52 -5.94 -5.78
N GLY A 48 -0.84 -7.06 -5.97
CA GLY A 48 -1.42 -8.40 -5.76
C GLY A 48 -1.31 -8.91 -4.31
N THR A 49 -0.44 -8.32 -3.50
CA THR A 49 -0.18 -8.72 -2.12
C THR A 49 0.01 -7.48 -1.26
N PHE A 50 -0.67 -7.47 -0.11
CA PHE A 50 -0.62 -6.42 0.88
C PHE A 50 -0.15 -6.99 2.21
N VAL A 51 0.85 -6.33 2.79
CA VAL A 51 1.28 -6.54 4.17
C VAL A 51 0.83 -5.31 4.95
N VAL A 52 -0.31 -5.42 5.63
CA VAL A 52 -0.97 -4.28 6.28
C VAL A 52 -0.70 -4.32 7.77
N HIS A 53 0.13 -3.39 8.23
CA HIS A 53 0.35 -3.14 9.65
C HIS A 53 -0.83 -2.38 10.27
N ARG A 54 -0.70 -2.05 11.57
CA ARG A 54 -1.70 -1.28 12.29
C ARG A 54 -2.07 0.01 11.56
N LEU A 55 -3.34 0.13 11.17
CA LEU A 55 -3.95 1.34 10.61
C LEU A 55 -5.13 1.77 11.48
N ILE A 56 -5.09 3.02 11.98
CA ILE A 56 -6.13 3.57 12.86
C ILE A 56 -7.07 4.49 12.08
N ASN A 57 -6.52 5.28 11.15
CA ASN A 57 -7.27 6.26 10.38
C ASN A 57 -8.28 5.58 9.43
N SER A 58 -9.48 6.11 9.32
CA SER A 58 -10.54 5.56 8.46
C SER A 58 -10.19 5.65 6.98
N TYR A 59 -9.63 6.78 6.52
CA TYR A 59 -9.28 6.98 5.11
C TYR A 59 -8.17 6.03 4.66
N ASP A 60 -7.21 5.73 5.54
CA ASP A 60 -6.16 4.75 5.23
C ASP A 60 -6.72 3.33 5.11
N LYS A 61 -7.67 2.97 5.98
CA LYS A 61 -8.38 1.69 5.89
C LYS A 61 -9.22 1.59 4.61
N GLU A 62 -9.93 2.65 4.25
CA GLU A 62 -10.72 2.72 3.01
C GLU A 62 -9.84 2.62 1.77
N ALA A 63 -8.67 3.26 1.75
CA ALA A 63 -7.73 3.14 0.63
C ALA A 63 -7.30 1.68 0.40
N ILE A 64 -7.04 0.93 1.47
CA ILE A 64 -6.74 -0.50 1.38
C ILE A 64 -7.97 -1.31 0.95
N ALA A 65 -9.15 -1.01 1.50
CA ALA A 65 -10.41 -1.67 1.15
C ALA A 65 -10.73 -1.56 -0.35
N HIS A 66 -10.53 -0.38 -0.92
CA HIS A 66 -10.77 -0.13 -2.34
C HIS A 66 -9.69 -0.74 -3.24
N ALA A 67 -8.47 -0.87 -2.75
CA ALA A 67 -7.36 -1.43 -3.51
C ALA A 67 -7.34 -2.97 -3.51
N CYS A 68 -7.68 -3.59 -2.39
CA CYS A 68 -7.56 -5.03 -2.18
C CYS A 68 -8.95 -5.69 -2.17
N SER A 69 -9.30 -6.39 -3.25
CA SER A 69 -10.62 -7.05 -3.39
C SER A 69 -10.88 -8.14 -2.35
N SER A 70 -9.83 -8.75 -1.77
CA SER A 70 -9.95 -9.72 -0.69
C SER A 70 -10.08 -9.09 0.70
N ALA A 71 -9.86 -7.78 0.84
CA ALA A 71 -10.00 -7.11 2.12
C ALA A 71 -11.48 -6.95 2.51
N THR A 72 -11.93 -7.82 3.40
CA THR A 72 -13.26 -7.78 4.03
C THR A 72 -13.30 -6.79 5.19
N ASP A 73 -14.46 -6.19 5.47
CA ASP A 73 -14.67 -5.26 6.60
C ASP A 73 -14.17 -5.79 7.95
N ASN A 74 -14.29 -7.10 8.18
CA ASN A 74 -13.79 -7.75 9.40
C ASN A 74 -12.28 -7.55 9.60
N ILE A 75 -11.50 -7.60 8.52
CA ILE A 75 -10.04 -7.42 8.55
C ILE A 75 -9.72 -5.96 8.83
N LEU A 76 -10.40 -5.05 8.14
CA LEU A 76 -10.21 -3.60 8.30
C LEU A 76 -10.52 -3.15 9.73
N ASN A 77 -11.51 -3.78 10.36
CA ASN A 77 -11.85 -3.56 11.77
C ASN A 77 -10.81 -4.14 12.74
N PHE A 78 -10.03 -5.14 12.31
CA PHE A 78 -8.96 -5.72 13.11
C PHE A 78 -7.65 -4.93 13.03
N LEU A 79 -7.41 -4.19 11.94
CA LEU A 79 -6.20 -3.39 11.73
C LEU A 79 -5.82 -2.47 12.90
N PRO A 80 -6.74 -1.75 13.59
CA PRO A 80 -6.37 -0.88 14.70
C PRO A 80 -5.86 -1.62 15.94
N VAL A 81 -6.18 -2.92 16.07
CA VAL A 81 -5.88 -3.75 17.26
C VAL A 81 -4.49 -4.39 17.15
N LEU A 82 -3.92 -4.46 15.95
CA LEU A 82 -2.60 -5.07 15.72
C LEU A 82 -1.52 -4.43 16.59
N GLY A 83 -0.73 -5.27 17.25
CA GLY A 83 0.43 -4.85 18.03
C GLY A 83 1.63 -4.43 17.19
N GLU A 84 2.69 -4.00 17.87
CA GLU A 84 3.99 -3.76 17.21
C GLU A 84 4.54 -5.05 16.61
N GLY A 85 5.01 -4.96 15.36
CA GLY A 85 5.47 -6.09 14.58
C GLY A 85 4.35 -6.97 14.02
N GLU A 86 3.08 -6.74 14.37
CA GLU A 86 1.97 -7.51 13.81
C GLU A 86 1.47 -6.89 12.49
N ALA A 87 1.10 -7.75 11.55
CA ALA A 87 0.54 -7.38 10.27
C ALA A 87 -0.46 -8.42 9.78
N ILE A 88 -1.33 -8.01 8.87
CA ILE A 88 -2.19 -8.92 8.11
C ILE A 88 -1.62 -9.03 6.71
N LEU A 89 -1.40 -10.27 6.27
CA LEU A 89 -1.08 -10.62 4.91
C LEU A 89 -2.37 -10.95 4.17
N THR A 90 -2.67 -10.18 3.14
CA THR A 90 -3.86 -10.33 2.29
C THR A 90 -3.51 -10.07 0.82
N GLY A 91 -4.31 -10.55 -0.10
CA GLY A 91 -4.06 -10.39 -1.53
C GLY A 91 -4.89 -11.32 -2.40
N VAL A 92 -4.69 -11.23 -3.71
CA VAL A 92 -5.47 -12.01 -4.69
C VAL A 92 -5.06 -13.48 -4.76
N ASP A 93 -3.83 -13.80 -4.37
CA ASP A 93 -3.26 -15.15 -4.42
C ASP A 93 -3.43 -15.91 -3.08
N PHE A 94 -4.02 -15.28 -2.06
CA PHE A 94 -4.22 -15.88 -0.74
C PHE A 94 -5.67 -16.37 -0.59
N PRO A 95 -5.91 -17.64 -0.21
CA PRO A 95 -7.26 -18.17 -0.01
C PRO A 95 -7.93 -17.61 1.26
N MET A 96 -7.13 -17.11 2.20
CA MET A 96 -7.57 -16.49 3.44
C MET A 96 -6.47 -15.54 3.96
N ASP A 97 -6.86 -14.58 4.76
CA ASP A 97 -5.94 -13.62 5.37
C ASP A 97 -5.16 -14.26 6.52
N ILE A 98 -3.88 -13.89 6.62
CA ILE A 98 -2.97 -14.46 7.59
C ILE A 98 -2.43 -13.35 8.48
N THR A 99 -2.69 -13.43 9.78
CA THR A 99 -2.02 -12.57 10.76
C THR A 99 -0.60 -13.09 11.00
N ILE A 100 0.38 -12.24 10.77
CA ILE A 100 1.81 -12.54 10.93
C ILE A 100 2.45 -11.63 11.97
N LYS A 101 3.52 -12.12 12.59
CA LYS A 101 4.39 -11.33 13.46
C LYS A 101 5.78 -11.21 12.85
N ILE A 102 6.12 -10.00 12.46
CA ILE A 102 7.41 -9.64 11.89
C ILE A 102 8.42 -9.46 13.02
N GLY A 103 9.47 -10.28 12.98
CA GLY A 103 10.59 -10.17 13.92
C GLY A 103 11.51 -9.00 13.59
N GLU A 104 12.37 -8.62 14.55
CA GLU A 104 13.39 -7.62 14.29
C GLU A 104 14.33 -8.06 13.16
N PRO A 105 14.72 -7.15 12.25
CA PRO A 105 15.67 -7.48 11.21
C PRO A 105 17.05 -7.74 11.82
N SER A 106 17.76 -8.73 11.27
CA SER A 106 19.15 -9.04 11.67
C SER A 106 20.10 -7.87 11.40
N LEU A 107 19.84 -7.13 10.32
CA LEU A 107 20.50 -5.88 9.96
C LEU A 107 19.54 -4.72 10.25
N LYS A 108 19.80 -3.98 11.33
CA LYS A 108 18.96 -2.84 11.70
C LYS A 108 19.15 -1.68 10.72
N PRO A 109 18.07 -1.03 10.27
CA PRO A 109 18.20 0.17 9.45
C PRO A 109 18.85 1.29 10.26
N GLU A 110 19.60 2.16 9.57
CA GLU A 110 20.11 3.41 10.15
C GLU A 110 18.96 4.41 10.29
N SER A 111 18.09 4.19 11.29
CA SER A 111 16.88 4.99 11.52
C SER A 111 17.03 6.00 12.66
N GLY A 112 18.26 6.39 13.00
CA GLY A 112 18.52 7.35 14.07
C GLY A 112 17.95 8.72 13.71
N THR A 113 17.12 9.29 14.59
CA THR A 113 16.62 10.66 14.43
C THR A 113 17.82 11.62 14.27
N PRO A 114 17.87 12.44 13.20
CA PRO A 114 18.95 13.39 13.01
C PRO A 114 19.09 14.30 14.23
N GLN A 115 20.30 14.41 14.77
CA GLN A 115 20.57 15.33 15.89
C GLN A 115 20.58 16.76 15.36
N PHE A 116 19.62 17.57 15.83
CA PHE A 116 19.57 18.99 15.49
C PHE A 116 20.71 19.72 16.21
N LYS A 117 21.76 20.11 15.48
CA LYS A 117 22.82 20.97 16.05
C LYS A 117 22.25 22.39 16.20
N ARG A 118 22.17 22.88 17.44
CA ARG A 118 21.96 24.32 17.70
C ARG A 118 23.20 25.06 17.17
N GLN A 119 22.99 25.96 16.21
CA GLN A 119 23.95 27.01 15.89
C GLN A 119 23.96 28.08 16.97
#